data_AF-A0A222SKT5-F1
#
_entry.id   AF-A0A222SKT5-F1
#
_cell.length_a   1.000
_cell.length_b   1.000
_cell.length_c   1.000
_cell.angle_alpha   90.00
_cell.angle_beta   90.00
_cell.angle_gamma   90.00
#
_symmetry.space_group_name_H-M   'P 1'
#
loop_
_entity.id
_entity.type
_entity.pdbx_description
1 polymer ?
#
loop_
_entity_poly.entity_id
_entity_poly.type
_entity_poly.pdbx_seq_one_letter_code
_entity_poly.pdbx_strand_id
1 'polypeptide(L)'
;MIFDRREFIEDQKTIYPMEQQDTQQKRAFEPIEKAKLAMRLVGNPDFEREIDDYVSGKNYDETSVILFKQQIGIQQRLQKEGGRLLSTGGQIVNMVVNALAKGFQEAAARNNDGRQ
;
A
#
# COMPACT_ATOMS: atom_id res chain seq x y z
N MET A 1 6.50 -64.04 7.16
CA MET A 1 5.25 -63.43 6.67
C MET A 1 5.58 -62.02 6.23
N ILE A 2 5.54 -61.75 4.91
CA ILE A 2 5.79 -60.42 4.36
C ILE A 2 4.40 -59.80 4.18
N PHE A 3 4.09 -58.75 4.93
CA PHE A 3 2.85 -58.01 4.78
C PHE A 3 2.93 -57.21 3.47
N ASP A 4 2.07 -57.54 2.50
CA ASP A 4 2.02 -56.88 1.20
C ASP A 4 1.44 -55.46 1.38
N ARG A 5 2.31 -54.46 1.25
CA ARG A 5 1.98 -53.03 1.39
C ARG A 5 0.90 -52.57 0.39
N ARG A 6 0.61 -53.35 -0.66
CA ARG A 6 -0.39 -53.00 -1.68
C ARG A 6 -1.83 -53.14 -1.20
N GLU A 7 -2.14 -54.12 -0.35
CA GLU A 7 -3.51 -54.31 0.15
C GLU A 7 -3.93 -53.20 1.13
N PHE A 8 -2.98 -52.62 1.88
CA PHE A 8 -3.27 -51.54 2.84
C PHE A 8 -3.59 -50.19 2.17
N ILE A 9 -3.16 -49.98 0.93
CA ILE A 9 -3.39 -48.72 0.19
C ILE A 9 -4.78 -48.72 -0.45
N GLU A 10 -5.31 -49.87 -0.81
CA GLU A 10 -6.59 -49.99 -1.49
C GLU A 10 -7.77 -49.77 -0.53
N ASP A 11 -7.68 -50.29 0.70
CA ASP A 11 -8.70 -50.09 1.75
C ASP A 11 -8.76 -48.65 2.29
N GLN A 12 -7.68 -47.87 2.17
CA GLN A 12 -7.69 -46.44 2.55
C GLN A 12 -8.40 -45.57 1.52
N LYS A 13 -8.47 -46.01 0.25
CA LYS A 13 -9.08 -45.24 -0.84
C LYS A 13 -10.61 -45.32 -0.84
N THR A 14 -11.18 -46.36 -0.23
CA THR A 14 -12.63 -46.59 -0.12
C THR A 14 -13.29 -45.91 1.07
N ILE A 15 -12.53 -45.41 2.06
CA ILE A 15 -13.09 -44.85 3.31
C ILE A 15 -13.18 -43.31 3.28
N TYR A 16 -12.42 -42.64 2.42
CA TYR A 16 -12.51 -41.18 2.28
C TYR A 16 -12.69 -40.81 0.81
N PRO A 17 -13.93 -40.64 0.31
CA PRO A 17 -14.12 -39.83 -0.88
C PRO A 17 -13.60 -38.43 -0.51
N MET A 18 -12.38 -38.13 -0.95
CA MET A 18 -11.89 -36.75 -1.00
C MET A 18 -12.83 -36.07 -1.98
N GLU A 19 -13.87 -35.41 -1.45
CA GLU A 19 -14.68 -34.48 -2.22
C GLU A 19 -13.69 -33.52 -2.86
N GLN A 20 -13.49 -33.69 -4.16
CA GLN A 20 -12.87 -32.68 -4.99
C GLN A 20 -13.87 -31.53 -4.99
N GLN A 21 -13.80 -30.72 -3.93
CA GLN A 21 -14.35 -29.38 -3.97
C GLN A 21 -13.77 -28.77 -5.23
N ASP A 22 -14.65 -28.54 -6.18
CA ASP A 22 -14.39 -27.88 -7.44
C ASP A 22 -13.81 -26.51 -7.08
N THR A 23 -12.49 -26.47 -6.92
CA THR A 23 -11.74 -25.24 -6.66
C THR A 23 -11.74 -24.51 -7.98
N GLN A 24 -12.88 -23.87 -8.29
CA GLN A 24 -12.92 -22.81 -9.28
C GLN A 24 -11.79 -21.87 -8.90
N GLN A 25 -10.69 -21.97 -9.64
CA GLN A 25 -9.41 -21.39 -9.32
C GLN A 25 -9.62 -19.87 -9.37
N LYS A 26 -9.98 -19.28 -8.21
CA LYS A 26 -10.32 -17.86 -8.13
C LYS A 26 -9.13 -17.08 -8.64
N ARG A 27 -9.38 -16.15 -9.54
CA ARG A 27 -8.32 -15.46 -10.25
C ARG A 27 -7.55 -14.61 -9.24
N ALA A 28 -6.25 -14.82 -9.16
CA ALA A 28 -5.40 -13.95 -8.36
C ALA A 28 -5.25 -12.61 -9.10
N PHE A 29 -5.09 -11.52 -8.34
CA PHE A 29 -4.77 -10.23 -8.95
C PHE A 29 -3.32 -10.24 -9.44
N GLU A 30 -3.17 -10.28 -10.76
CA GLU A 30 -1.87 -10.27 -11.43
C GLU A 30 -1.10 -8.96 -11.16
N PRO A 31 0.23 -9.01 -11.00
CA PRO A 31 1.04 -7.82 -10.66
C PRO A 31 0.89 -6.67 -11.65
N ILE A 32 0.79 -6.98 -12.94
CA ILE A 32 0.65 -5.98 -14.01
C ILE A 32 -0.73 -5.31 -13.97
N GLU A 33 -1.79 -6.08 -13.69
CA GLU A 33 -3.14 -5.54 -13.56
C GLU A 33 -3.24 -4.65 -12.31
N LYS A 34 -2.66 -5.09 -11.19
CA LYS A 34 -2.52 -4.28 -9.97
C LYS A 34 -1.84 -2.95 -10.25
N ALA A 35 -0.72 -2.96 -10.97
CA ALA A 35 0.02 -1.73 -11.29
C ALA A 35 -0.81 -0.78 -12.17
N LYS A 36 -1.43 -1.29 -13.23
CA LYS A 36 -2.28 -0.48 -14.13
C LYS A 36 -3.51 0.08 -13.42
N LEU A 37 -4.09 -0.68 -12.50
CA LEU A 37 -5.22 -0.23 -11.71
C LEU A 37 -4.76 0.80 -10.67
N ALA A 38 -3.68 0.54 -9.94
CA ALA A 38 -3.10 1.48 -8.98
C ALA A 38 -2.76 2.84 -9.60
N MET A 39 -2.20 2.87 -10.82
CA MET A 39 -1.92 4.12 -11.54
C MET A 39 -3.18 4.93 -11.87
N ARG A 40 -4.30 4.27 -12.16
CA ARG A 40 -5.60 4.94 -12.39
C ARG A 40 -6.21 5.47 -11.10
N LEU A 41 -5.94 4.81 -9.98
CA LEU A 41 -6.45 5.15 -8.66
C LEU A 41 -5.62 6.20 -7.93
N VAL A 42 -4.54 6.71 -8.52
CA VAL A 42 -3.69 7.74 -7.89
C VAL A 42 -4.51 8.99 -7.60
N GLY A 43 -4.67 9.31 -6.32
CA GLY A 43 -5.44 10.47 -5.87
C GLY A 43 -6.96 10.34 -6.03
N ASN A 44 -7.48 9.17 -6.41
CA ASN A 44 -8.93 8.95 -6.46
C ASN A 44 -9.48 8.67 -5.03
N PRO A 45 -10.34 9.54 -4.46
CA PRO A 45 -10.94 9.30 -3.15
C PRO A 45 -11.93 8.12 -3.15
N ASP A 46 -12.52 7.78 -4.29
CA ASP A 46 -13.50 6.70 -4.46
C ASP A 46 -12.86 5.40 -4.97
N PHE A 47 -11.57 5.21 -4.69
CA PHE A 47 -10.78 4.10 -5.23
C PHE A 47 -11.39 2.71 -4.91
N GLU A 48 -12.07 2.56 -3.78
CA GLU A 48 -12.70 1.29 -3.39
C GLU A 48 -13.81 0.88 -4.38
N ARG A 49 -14.62 1.85 -4.82
CA ARG A 49 -15.71 1.62 -5.77
C ARG A 49 -15.18 1.29 -7.16
N GLU A 50 -14.13 1.98 -7.61
CA GLU A 50 -13.50 1.69 -8.91
C GLU A 50 -12.82 0.31 -8.92
N ILE A 51 -12.27 -0.13 -7.78
CA ILE A 51 -11.79 -1.51 -7.61
C ILE A 51 -12.97 -2.48 -7.68
N ASP A 52 -14.07 -2.23 -6.98
CA ASP A 52 -15.26 -3.09 -6.97
C ASP A 52 -15.87 -3.24 -8.37
N ASP A 53 -16.00 -2.14 -9.11
CA ASP A 53 -16.46 -2.14 -10.50
C ASP A 53 -15.50 -2.92 -11.41
N TYR A 54 -14.18 -2.81 -11.18
CA TYR A 54 -13.18 -3.54 -11.97
C TYR A 54 -13.22 -5.05 -11.75
N VAL A 55 -13.51 -5.50 -10.52
CA VAL A 55 -13.51 -6.92 -10.13
C VAL A 55 -14.87 -7.57 -10.32
N SER A 56 -15.94 -6.77 -10.41
CA SER A 56 -17.29 -7.22 -10.71
C SER A 56 -17.30 -8.08 -11.98
N GLY A 57 -17.81 -9.31 -11.85
CA GLY A 57 -17.89 -10.27 -12.95
C GLY A 57 -16.58 -10.99 -13.31
N LYS A 58 -15.46 -10.77 -12.59
CA LYS A 58 -14.15 -11.35 -12.93
C LYS A 58 -13.66 -12.51 -12.04
N ASN A 59 -14.52 -13.06 -11.19
CA ASN A 59 -14.24 -14.21 -10.31
C ASN A 59 -12.90 -14.09 -9.54
N TYR A 60 -12.57 -12.87 -9.09
CA TYR A 60 -11.40 -12.63 -8.26
C TYR A 60 -11.63 -13.17 -6.84
N ASP A 61 -10.54 -13.56 -6.20
CA ASP A 61 -10.55 -13.89 -4.78
C ASP A 61 -10.78 -12.64 -3.91
N GLU A 62 -11.80 -12.67 -3.04
CA GLU A 62 -12.16 -11.53 -2.17
C GLU A 62 -11.01 -11.10 -1.27
N THR A 63 -10.25 -12.05 -0.72
CA THR A 63 -9.10 -11.75 0.15
C THR A 63 -8.06 -10.92 -0.61
N SER A 64 -7.78 -11.29 -1.85
CA SER A 64 -6.87 -10.58 -2.75
C SER A 64 -7.35 -9.15 -3.07
N VAL A 65 -8.67 -8.96 -3.24
CA VAL A 65 -9.27 -7.63 -3.45
C VAL A 65 -9.13 -6.76 -2.21
N ILE A 66 -9.44 -7.30 -1.03
CA ILE A 66 -9.34 -6.59 0.25
C ILE A 66 -7.91 -6.12 0.52
N LEU A 67 -6.93 -7.02 0.32
CA LEU A 67 -5.51 -6.68 0.49
C LEU A 67 -5.07 -5.59 -0.49
N PHE A 68 -5.56 -5.62 -1.73
CA PHE A 68 -5.26 -4.59 -2.71
C PHE A 68 -5.85 -3.22 -2.32
N LYS A 69 -7.11 -3.18 -1.87
CA LYS A 69 -7.74 -1.95 -1.35
C LYS A 69 -6.95 -1.37 -0.18
N GLN A 70 -6.52 -2.21 0.78
CA GLN A 70 -5.70 -1.77 1.91
C GLN A 70 -4.36 -1.16 1.46
N GLN A 71 -3.68 -1.78 0.48
CA GLN A 71 -2.43 -1.25 -0.06
C GLN A 71 -2.60 0.12 -0.72
N ILE A 72 -3.69 0.34 -1.46
CA ILE A 72 -3.98 1.65 -2.08
C ILE A 72 -4.34 2.68 -1.00
N GLY A 73 -5.17 2.32 -0.02
CA GLY A 73 -5.52 3.21 1.09
C GLY A 73 -4.30 3.69 1.89
N ILE A 74 -3.37 2.77 2.18
CA ILE A 74 -2.09 3.11 2.84
C ILE A 74 -1.27 4.08 1.99
N GLN A 75 -1.14 3.82 0.67
CA GLN A 75 -0.40 4.70 -0.24
C GLN A 75 -1.00 6.11 -0.32
N GLN A 76 -2.32 6.25 -0.42
CA GLN A 76 -2.98 7.56 -0.45
C GLN A 76 -2.80 8.31 0.87
N ARG A 77 -2.91 7.60 2.00
CA ARG A 77 -2.70 8.18 3.32
C ARG A 77 -1.26 8.66 3.50
N LEU A 78 -0.28 7.88 3.06
CA LEU A 78 1.14 8.26 3.04
C LEU A 78 1.41 9.47 2.14
N GLN A 79 0.78 9.57 0.96
CA GLN A 79 0.91 10.77 0.12
C GLN A 79 0.36 12.02 0.82
N LYS A 80 -0.78 11.89 1.49
CA LYS A 80 -1.41 12.99 2.23
C LYS A 80 -0.60 13.42 3.45
N GLU A 81 -0.15 12.45 4.24
CA GLU A 81 0.67 12.70 5.45
C GLU A 81 2.08 13.15 5.08
N GLY A 82 2.68 12.60 4.02
CA GLY A 82 3.96 13.02 3.47
C GLY A 82 3.92 14.46 2.92
N GLY A 83 2.86 14.84 2.20
CA GLY A 83 2.65 16.22 1.77
C GLY A 83 2.54 17.20 2.94
N ARG A 84 1.87 16.80 4.03
CA ARG A 84 1.80 17.59 5.27
C ARG A 84 3.16 17.71 5.97
N LEU A 85 3.93 16.62 6.02
CA LEU A 85 5.27 16.62 6.60
C LEU A 85 6.21 17.54 5.83
N LEU A 86 6.22 17.45 4.49
CA LEU A 86 7.04 18.31 3.63
C LEU A 86 6.65 19.78 3.76
N SER A 87 5.35 20.10 3.79
CA SER A 87 4.87 21.47 4.01
C SER A 87 5.33 22.02 5.36
N THR A 88 5.20 21.22 6.42
CA THR A 88 5.61 21.62 7.78
C THR A 88 7.13 21.79 7.87
N GLY A 89 7.89 20.86 7.27
CA GLY A 89 9.34 20.95 7.17
C GLY A 89 9.80 22.20 6.43
N GLY A 90 9.15 22.56 5.31
CA GLY A 90 9.43 23.78 4.57
C GLY A 90 9.17 25.05 5.39
N GLN A 91 8.12 25.08 6.21
CA GLN A 91 7.85 26.18 7.13
C GLN A 91 8.92 26.31 8.21
N ILE A 92 9.40 25.20 8.77
CA ILE A 92 10.49 25.19 9.76
C ILE A 92 11.78 25.73 9.13
N VAL A 93 12.16 25.24 7.94
CA VAL A 93 13.35 25.73 7.23
C VAL A 93 13.25 27.23 6.95
N ASN A 94 12.11 27.70 6.46
CA ASN A 94 11.88 29.14 6.22
C ASN A 94 11.97 29.96 7.52
N MET A 95 11.46 29.43 8.64
CA MET A 95 11.55 30.10 9.94
C MET A 95 13.00 30.21 10.42
N VAL A 96 13.79 29.15 10.28
CA VAL A 96 15.22 29.13 10.64
C VAL A 96 16.02 30.10 9.75
N VAL A 97 15.80 30.08 8.44
CA VAL A 97 16.48 31.00 7.51
C VAL A 97 16.14 32.46 7.82
N ASN A 98 14.86 32.76 8.08
CA ASN A 98 14.46 34.13 8.45
C ASN A 98 15.03 34.57 9.81
N ALA A 99 15.11 33.68 10.79
CA ALA A 99 15.72 33.98 12.08
C ALA A 99 17.22 34.26 11.95
N LEU A 100 17.93 33.47 11.14
CA LEU A 100 19.35 33.71 10.84
C LEU A 100 19.55 35.03 10.09
N ALA A 101 18.75 35.30 9.05
CA ALA A 101 18.84 36.55 8.29
C ALA A 101 18.62 37.79 9.17
N LYS A 102 17.63 37.75 10.07
CA LYS A 102 17.37 38.81 11.05
C LYS A 102 18.54 38.98 12.03
N GLY A 103 19.07 37.88 12.56
CA GLY A 103 20.23 37.93 13.46
C GLY A 103 21.48 38.53 12.79
N PHE A 104 21.71 38.22 11.51
CA PHE A 104 22.80 38.83 10.74
C PHE A 104 22.56 40.33 10.47
N GLN A 105 21.33 40.74 10.15
CA GLN A 105 20.98 42.16 9.98
C GLN A 105 21.13 42.96 11.28
N GLU A 106 20.70 42.42 12.41
CA GLU A 106 20.88 43.04 13.72
C GLU A 106 22.35 43.14 14.13
N ALA A 107 23.15 42.12 13.84
CA ALA A 107 24.59 42.14 14.08
C ALA A 107 25.31 43.17 13.18
N ALA A 108 24.91 43.29 11.91
CA ALA A 108 25.45 44.29 10.99
C ALA A 108 25.04 45.73 11.37
N ALA A 109 23.80 45.93 11.84
CA ALA A 109 23.32 47.22 12.33
C ALA A 109 24.07 47.66 13.60
N ARG A 110 24.25 46.76 14.58
CA ARG A 110 25.01 47.04 15.81
C ARG A 110 26.48 47.38 15.56
N ASN A 111 27.10 46.79 14.53
CA ASN A 111 28.50 47.08 14.19
C ASN A 111 28.68 48.48 13.55
N ASN A 112 27.64 49.05 12.95
CA ASN A 112 27.67 50.40 12.37
C ASN A 112 27.36 51.50 13.39
N ASP A 113 26.56 51.23 14.42
CA ASP A 113 26.24 52.21 15.47
C ASP A 113 27.36 52.37 16.52
N GLY A 114 28.32 51.43 16.60
CA GLY A 114 29.49 51.53 17.49
C GLY A 114 30.66 52.37 16.93
N ARG A 115 30.46 53.03 15.78
CA ARG A 115 31.43 53.93 15.12
C ARG A 115 30.79 55.29 14.86
N GLN A 116 30.32 55.96 15.90
CA GLN A 116 30.06 57.41 15.90
C GLN A 116 30.65 58.03 17.17
#